data_AF-A0A3N4S9K5-F1
#
_entry.id   AF-A0A3N4S9K5-F1
#
_cell.length_a   1.000
_cell.length_b   1.000
_cell.length_c   1.000
_cell.angle_alpha   90.00
_cell.angle_beta   90.00
_cell.angle_gamma   90.00
#
_symmetry.space_group_name_H-M   'P 1'
#
loop_
_entity.id
_entity.type
_entity.pdbx_description
1 polymer ?
#
loop_
_entity_poly.entity_id
_entity_poly.type
_entity_poly.pdbx_seq_one_letter_code
_entity_poly.pdbx_strand_id
1 'polypeptide(L)'
;MLRLLIDTSVWLNIAKRRDGQQIIVPLRVLLSQKKIELLVPSLILDEFDRNRPRAEAATSTSVRERFRVLRQDLQDYGDDEARRWIAEMAHQIPYVSARSLQNFSEISDLLRAGTQILSGDAEHAAVVRRGLEKRAPLHLDKNSVADALLVEQYATALGAGSAEDQYVFATANYIDFSVPKGDRRQPHDDIASLFAAPNSHYVYDVDGLVKVLGEKLGSDYLDEADEVEFIQNASETRSLADILTAEHEFFDKVWYGRSVIREELHPEKHSELPESIKEGMMAARKRVEDTYGLESLPPVDDWEWGFMHGKLSALRWVLGEEWDFLDT
;
A
#
# COMPACT_ATOMS: atom_id res chain seq x y z
N MET A 1 0.43 30.04 4.61
CA MET A 1 0.97 28.65 4.63
C MET A 1 -0.07 27.72 5.22
N LEU A 2 -0.11 26.43 4.85
CA LEU A 2 -0.95 25.43 5.52
C LEU A 2 -0.11 24.62 6.51
N ARG A 3 -0.44 24.66 7.80
CA ARG A 3 0.28 24.00 8.89
C ARG A 3 -0.55 22.86 9.45
N LEU A 4 0.01 21.66 9.48
CA LEU A 4 -0.71 20.43 9.81
C LEU A 4 -0.13 19.81 11.08
N LEU A 5 -0.96 19.68 12.13
CA LEU A 5 -0.68 18.81 13.27
C LEU A 5 -1.61 17.59 13.18
N ILE A 6 -1.03 16.47 12.75
CA ILE A 6 -1.77 15.23 12.49
C ILE A 6 -1.40 14.23 13.57
N ASP A 7 -2.37 13.86 14.39
CA ASP A 7 -2.26 12.87 15.46
C ASP A 7 -1.76 11.50 14.94
N THR A 8 -1.02 10.77 15.78
CA THR A 8 -0.53 9.41 15.53
C THR A 8 -1.62 8.49 15.00
N SER A 9 -2.85 8.63 15.52
CA SER A 9 -3.98 7.81 15.13
C SER A 9 -4.30 7.89 13.62
N VAL A 10 -4.23 9.10 13.05
CA VAL A 10 -4.48 9.33 11.62
C VAL A 10 -3.33 8.80 10.76
N TRP A 11 -2.08 9.02 11.18
CA TRP A 11 -0.91 8.46 10.49
C TRP A 11 -0.96 6.94 10.42
N LEU A 12 -1.33 6.27 11.51
CA LEU A 12 -1.50 4.82 11.54
C LEU A 12 -2.64 4.35 10.64
N ASN A 13 -3.70 5.14 10.47
CA ASN A 13 -4.77 4.84 9.52
C ASN A 13 -4.28 5.00 8.08
N ILE A 14 -3.57 6.09 7.74
CA ILE A 14 -2.95 6.30 6.42
C ILE A 14 -2.00 5.14 6.08
N ALA A 15 -1.15 4.73 7.02
CA ALA A 15 -0.18 3.67 6.81
C ALA A 15 -0.83 2.32 6.39
N LYS A 16 -2.02 2.03 6.93
CA LYS A 16 -2.76 0.78 6.68
C LYS A 16 -3.60 0.82 5.40
N ARG A 17 -3.78 1.98 4.79
CA ARG A 17 -4.60 2.15 3.59
C ARG A 17 -3.90 1.63 2.34
N ARG A 18 -4.68 1.03 1.43
CA ARG A 18 -4.19 0.60 0.11
C ARG A 18 -3.80 1.80 -0.76
N ASP A 19 -4.61 2.85 -0.69
CA ASP A 19 -4.45 4.15 -1.35
C ASP A 19 -3.61 5.14 -0.52
N GLY A 20 -2.95 4.72 0.57
CA GLY A 20 -2.23 5.63 1.47
C GLY A 20 -1.13 6.45 0.78
N GLN A 21 -0.52 5.92 -0.28
CA GLN A 21 0.46 6.63 -1.10
C GLN A 21 -0.12 7.87 -1.81
N GLN A 22 -1.41 7.87 -2.17
CA GLN A 22 -2.09 9.05 -2.74
C GLN A 22 -2.19 10.20 -1.73
N ILE A 23 -1.83 9.98 -0.47
CA ILE A 23 -1.75 11.00 0.58
C ILE A 23 -0.28 11.29 0.92
N ILE A 24 0.53 10.25 1.11
CA ILE A 24 1.93 10.36 1.53
C ILE A 24 2.77 11.11 0.49
N VAL A 25 2.63 10.76 -0.79
CA VAL A 25 3.45 11.36 -1.86
C VAL A 25 3.12 12.85 -2.03
N PRO A 26 1.84 13.27 -2.16
CA PRO A 26 1.53 14.70 -2.22
C PRO A 26 2.01 15.47 -0.99
N LEU A 27 1.83 14.94 0.22
CA LEU A 27 2.34 15.59 1.43
C LEU A 27 3.87 15.78 1.38
N ARG A 28 4.62 14.78 0.89
CA ARG A 28 6.08 14.89 0.73
C ARG A 28 6.46 15.96 -0.28
N VAL A 29 5.81 15.97 -1.44
CA VAL A 29 6.07 16.96 -2.49
C VAL A 29 5.75 18.36 -2.00
N LEU A 30 4.57 18.57 -1.43
CA LEU A 30 4.12 19.87 -0.93
C LEU A 30 4.95 20.38 0.25
N LEU A 31 5.45 19.50 1.11
CA LEU A 31 6.39 19.84 2.17
C LEU A 31 7.71 20.35 1.57
N SER A 32 8.25 19.66 0.56
CA SER A 32 9.47 20.07 -0.13
C SER A 32 9.32 21.41 -0.87
N GLN A 33 8.14 21.68 -1.42
CA GLN A 33 7.77 22.94 -2.06
C GLN A 33 7.47 24.07 -1.06
N LYS A 34 7.47 23.78 0.25
CA LYS A 34 7.09 24.73 1.31
C LYS A 34 5.68 25.30 1.09
N LYS A 35 4.74 24.49 0.60
CA LYS A 35 3.31 24.83 0.53
C LYS A 35 2.58 24.39 1.79
N ILE A 36 3.09 23.34 2.43
CA ILE A 36 2.66 22.88 3.75
C ILE A 36 3.84 22.88 4.73
N GLU A 37 3.51 22.89 6.01
CA GLU A 37 4.42 22.61 7.11
C GLU A 37 3.80 21.52 8.00
N LEU A 38 4.55 20.45 8.28
CA LEU A 38 4.14 19.44 9.26
C LEU A 38 4.64 19.86 10.64
N LEU A 39 3.71 20.08 11.56
CA LEU A 39 3.95 20.36 12.96
C LEU A 39 3.96 19.04 13.73
N VAL A 40 5.15 18.58 14.13
CA VAL A 40 5.34 17.23 14.69
C VAL A 40 5.76 17.32 16.14
N PRO A 41 4.81 17.27 17.10
CA PRO A 41 5.10 16.92 18.48
C PRO A 41 6.00 15.69 18.60
N SER A 42 7.02 15.74 19.47
CA SER A 42 7.92 14.60 19.70
C SER A 42 7.16 13.32 20.08
N LEU A 43 6.08 13.48 20.84
CA LEU A 43 5.17 12.40 21.22
C LEU A 43 4.61 11.64 20.02
N ILE A 44 4.29 12.31 18.90
CA ILE A 44 3.72 11.65 17.72
C ILE A 44 4.75 10.73 17.06
N LEU A 45 5.99 11.21 16.92
CA LEU A 45 7.06 10.41 16.35
C LEU A 45 7.37 9.19 17.23
N ASP A 46 7.47 9.39 18.54
CA ASP A 46 7.74 8.32 19.51
C ASP A 46 6.61 7.27 19.52
N GLU A 47 5.36 7.72 19.50
CA GLU A 47 4.21 6.82 19.46
C GLU A 47 4.11 6.08 18.14
N PHE A 48 4.39 6.73 17.02
CA PHE A 48 4.39 6.10 15.71
C PHE A 48 5.46 5.01 15.62
N ASP A 49 6.71 5.33 15.98
CA ASP A 49 7.83 4.38 15.96
C ASP A 49 7.58 3.20 16.91
N ARG A 50 7.03 3.46 18.10
CA ARG A 50 6.67 2.40 19.08
C ARG A 50 5.57 1.47 18.54
N ASN A 51 4.58 2.01 17.84
CA ASN A 51 3.43 1.24 17.36
C ASN A 51 3.69 0.55 16.00
N ARG A 52 4.67 1.03 15.24
CA ARG A 52 4.97 0.59 13.87
C ARG A 52 5.13 -0.94 13.75
N PRO A 53 6.01 -1.63 14.51
CA PRO A 53 6.21 -3.08 14.33
C PRO A 53 4.93 -3.90 14.51
N ARG A 54 4.11 -3.53 15.50
CA ARG A 54 2.83 -4.18 15.77
C ARG A 54 1.81 -3.88 14.66
N ALA A 55 1.77 -2.63 14.18
CA ALA A 55 0.85 -2.21 13.12
C ALA A 55 1.19 -2.88 11.77
N GLU A 56 2.47 -3.00 11.44
CA GLU A 56 2.96 -3.72 10.26
C GLU A 56 2.55 -5.21 10.29
N ALA A 57 2.80 -5.89 11.43
CA ALA A 57 2.41 -7.28 11.62
C ALA A 57 0.89 -7.49 11.54
N ALA A 58 0.11 -6.57 12.12
CA ALA A 58 -1.35 -6.60 12.06
C ALA A 58 -1.88 -6.43 10.62
N THR A 59 -1.28 -5.55 9.83
CA THR A 59 -1.66 -5.35 8.43
C THR A 59 -1.44 -6.62 7.61
N SER A 60 -0.24 -7.23 7.70
CA SER A 60 0.08 -8.49 7.03
C SER A 60 -0.88 -9.63 7.43
N THR A 61 -1.16 -9.75 8.74
CA THR A 61 -2.09 -10.76 9.26
C THR A 61 -3.52 -10.54 8.79
N SER A 62 -4.01 -9.29 8.79
CA SER A 62 -5.38 -8.95 8.38
C SER A 62 -5.65 -9.20 6.91
N VAL A 63 -4.65 -8.97 6.04
CA VAL A 63 -4.74 -9.30 4.61
C VAL A 63 -4.82 -10.81 4.45
N ARG A 64 -3.92 -11.56 5.09
CA ARG A 64 -3.90 -13.03 5.04
C ARG A 64 -5.22 -13.64 5.51
N GLU A 65 -5.79 -13.14 6.60
CA GLU A 65 -7.04 -13.66 7.17
C GLU A 65 -8.25 -13.35 6.30
N ARG A 66 -8.36 -12.12 5.75
CA ARG A 66 -9.44 -11.79 4.79
C ARG A 66 -9.43 -12.71 3.57
N PHE A 67 -8.25 -13.01 3.05
CA PHE A 67 -8.12 -13.95 1.94
C PHE A 67 -8.41 -15.40 2.34
N ARG A 68 -8.07 -15.81 3.55
CA ARG A 68 -8.43 -17.13 4.08
C ARG A 68 -9.95 -17.31 4.11
N VAL A 69 -10.67 -16.32 4.63
CA VAL A 69 -12.15 -16.32 4.68
C VAL A 69 -12.74 -16.29 3.27
N LEU A 70 -12.25 -15.40 2.40
CA LEU A 70 -12.71 -15.31 1.01
C LEU A 70 -12.51 -16.62 0.25
N ARG A 71 -11.36 -17.29 0.44
CA ARG A 71 -11.08 -18.61 -0.14
C ARG A 71 -12.03 -19.67 0.37
N GLN A 72 -12.41 -19.61 1.65
CA GLN A 72 -13.33 -20.55 2.26
C GLN A 72 -14.76 -20.35 1.71
N ASP A 73 -15.25 -19.11 1.68
CA ASP A 73 -16.57 -18.78 1.12
C ASP A 73 -16.68 -19.18 -0.36
N LEU A 74 -15.63 -19.01 -1.14
CA LEU A 74 -15.63 -19.40 -2.55
C LEU A 74 -15.38 -20.89 -2.80
N GLN A 75 -14.79 -21.62 -1.85
CA GLN A 75 -14.80 -23.09 -1.90
C GLN A 75 -16.22 -23.63 -1.68
N ASP A 76 -16.95 -23.01 -0.75
CA ASP A 76 -18.30 -23.41 -0.37
C ASP A 76 -19.36 -23.01 -1.40
N TYR A 77 -19.18 -21.87 -2.09
CA TYR A 77 -20.21 -21.27 -2.96
C TYR A 77 -19.75 -20.86 -4.37
N GLY A 78 -18.45 -20.91 -4.69
CA GLY A 78 -17.87 -20.38 -5.95
C GLY A 78 -17.73 -21.41 -7.07
N ASP A 79 -17.86 -20.94 -8.31
CA ASP A 79 -17.59 -21.68 -9.54
C ASP A 79 -16.08 -21.73 -9.90
N ASP A 80 -15.73 -22.47 -10.95
CA ASP A 80 -14.34 -22.69 -11.36
C ASP A 80 -13.62 -21.42 -11.84
N GLU A 81 -14.38 -20.41 -12.28
CA GLU A 81 -13.84 -19.11 -12.69
C GLU A 81 -13.49 -18.25 -11.47
N ALA A 82 -14.37 -18.21 -10.46
CA ALA A 82 -14.12 -17.51 -9.21
C ALA A 82 -12.97 -18.15 -8.40
N ARG A 83 -12.77 -19.48 -8.50
CA ARG A 83 -11.63 -20.19 -7.92
C ARG A 83 -10.29 -19.79 -8.57
N ARG A 84 -10.27 -19.60 -9.89
CA ARG A 84 -9.09 -19.10 -10.64
C ARG A 84 -8.75 -17.67 -10.26
N TRP A 85 -9.75 -16.80 -10.16
CA TRP A 85 -9.57 -15.41 -9.73
C TRP A 85 -8.97 -15.27 -8.32
N ILE A 86 -9.35 -16.14 -7.36
CA ILE A 86 -8.70 -16.15 -6.04
C ILE A 86 -7.25 -16.60 -6.12
N ALA A 87 -6.95 -17.63 -6.93
CA ALA A 87 -5.58 -18.06 -7.11
C ALA A 87 -4.73 -16.87 -7.61
N GLU A 88 -5.22 -16.13 -8.60
CA GLU A 88 -4.60 -14.88 -9.05
C GLU A 88 -4.42 -13.85 -7.94
N MET A 89 -5.45 -13.59 -7.15
CA MET A 89 -5.37 -12.63 -6.04
C MET A 89 -4.46 -13.09 -4.90
N ALA A 90 -4.28 -14.40 -4.68
CA ALA A 90 -3.37 -14.92 -3.67
C ALA A 90 -1.91 -14.53 -3.96
N HIS A 91 -1.51 -14.47 -5.23
CA HIS A 91 -0.19 -13.97 -5.64
C HIS A 91 -0.04 -12.46 -5.48
N GLN A 92 -1.13 -11.71 -5.36
CA GLN A 92 -1.12 -10.27 -5.12
C GLN A 92 -0.95 -9.91 -3.63
N ILE A 93 -1.14 -10.86 -2.72
CA ILE A 93 -1.04 -10.66 -1.26
C ILE A 93 0.31 -10.10 -0.82
N PRO A 94 1.46 -10.65 -1.26
CA PRO A 94 2.77 -10.13 -0.88
C PRO A 94 2.94 -8.67 -1.29
N TYR A 95 2.45 -8.28 -2.46
CA TYR A 95 2.55 -6.90 -2.97
C TYR A 95 1.69 -5.92 -2.19
N VAL A 96 0.45 -6.28 -1.82
CA VAL A 96 -0.40 -5.45 -0.96
C VAL A 96 0.27 -5.26 0.40
N SER A 97 0.86 -6.31 0.96
CA SER A 97 1.57 -6.22 2.24
C SER A 97 2.84 -5.37 2.15
N ALA A 98 3.62 -5.49 1.06
CA ALA A 98 4.83 -4.71 0.83
C ALA A 98 4.54 -3.21 0.67
N ARG A 99 3.43 -2.85 0.00
CA ARG A 99 3.01 -1.44 -0.14
C ARG A 99 2.63 -0.81 1.20
N SER A 100 1.93 -1.53 2.07
CA SER A 100 1.65 -1.01 3.42
C SER A 100 2.93 -0.83 4.23
N LEU A 101 3.91 -1.73 4.12
CA LEU A 101 5.22 -1.59 4.78
C LEU A 101 5.98 -0.36 4.27
N GLN A 102 5.91 -0.07 2.97
CA GLN A 102 6.45 1.16 2.39
C GLN A 102 5.79 2.41 3.00
N ASN A 103 4.45 2.42 3.16
CA ASN A 103 3.75 3.54 3.78
C ASN A 103 4.28 3.87 5.18
N PHE A 104 4.52 2.85 6.02
CA PHE A 104 5.07 3.06 7.37
C PHE A 104 6.45 3.71 7.33
N SER A 105 7.31 3.29 6.40
CA SER A 105 8.64 3.88 6.24
C SER A 105 8.56 5.34 5.83
N GLU A 106 7.79 5.64 4.78
CA GLU A 106 7.70 6.98 4.22
C GLU A 106 7.01 7.97 5.15
N ILE A 107 6.04 7.51 5.95
CA ILE A 107 5.45 8.34 7.01
C ILE A 107 6.48 8.64 8.10
N SER A 108 7.32 7.67 8.51
CA SER A 108 8.39 7.93 9.47
C SER A 108 9.36 9.00 8.95
N ASP A 109 9.72 8.93 7.66
CA ASP A 109 10.57 9.94 7.01
C ASP A 109 9.89 11.32 6.95
N LEU A 110 8.60 11.38 6.63
CA LEU A 110 7.81 12.62 6.67
C LEU A 110 7.77 13.26 8.07
N LEU A 111 7.52 12.45 9.10
CA LEU A 111 7.48 12.92 10.49
C LEU A 111 8.84 13.48 10.93
N ARG A 112 9.94 12.85 10.51
CA ARG A 112 11.31 13.32 10.81
C ARG A 112 11.68 14.58 10.03
N ALA A 113 11.14 14.76 8.83
CA ALA A 113 11.33 15.97 8.01
C ALA A 113 10.47 17.16 8.48
N GLY A 114 9.42 16.91 9.26
CA GLY A 114 8.54 17.93 9.82
C GLY A 114 9.20 18.81 10.89
N THR A 115 8.60 19.97 11.13
CA THR A 115 9.00 20.89 12.20
C THR A 115 8.68 20.27 13.56
N GLN A 116 9.72 19.89 14.29
CA GLN A 116 9.58 19.29 15.62
C GLN A 116 9.06 20.32 16.63
N ILE A 117 7.97 19.99 17.33
CA ILE A 117 7.42 20.80 18.41
C ILE A 117 7.76 20.16 19.75
N LEU A 118 8.49 20.92 20.57
CA LEU A 118 8.78 20.56 21.95
C LEU A 118 7.73 21.16 22.88
N SER A 119 7.35 20.42 23.93
CA SER A 119 6.51 20.96 24.99
C SER A 119 7.34 21.79 25.97
N GLY A 120 6.83 22.97 26.32
CA GLY A 120 7.39 23.85 27.35
C GLY A 120 6.58 23.80 28.65
N ASP A 121 7.00 24.59 29.63
CA ASP A 121 6.34 24.67 30.94
C ASP A 121 4.89 25.16 30.84
N ALA A 122 4.59 26.00 29.85
CA ALA A 122 3.25 26.54 29.63
C ALA A 122 2.27 25.44 29.20
N GLU A 123 2.65 24.59 28.24
CA GLU A 123 1.84 23.47 27.77
C GLU A 123 1.62 22.45 28.90
N HIS A 124 2.68 22.10 29.64
CA HIS A 124 2.55 21.19 30.79
C HIS A 124 1.60 21.75 31.87
N ALA A 125 1.71 23.04 32.20
CA ALA A 125 0.81 23.68 33.15
C ALA A 125 -0.65 23.73 32.66
N ALA A 126 -0.87 23.92 31.35
CA ALA A 126 -2.20 23.90 30.74
C ALA A 126 -2.81 22.49 30.78
N VAL A 127 -2.03 21.44 30.49
CA VAL A 127 -2.47 20.04 30.62
C VAL A 127 -2.87 19.71 32.06
N VAL A 128 -2.08 20.11 33.06
CA VAL A 128 -2.41 19.91 34.48
C VAL A 128 -3.73 20.60 34.83
N ARG A 129 -3.90 21.86 34.40
CA ARG A 129 -5.14 22.62 34.63
C ARG A 129 -6.35 21.93 34.00
N ARG A 130 -6.21 21.45 32.77
CA ARG A 130 -7.24 20.68 32.05
C ARG A 130 -7.66 19.44 32.83
N GLY A 131 -6.71 18.72 33.43
CA GLY A 131 -6.98 17.57 34.30
C GLY A 131 -7.71 17.95 35.59
N LEU A 132 -7.32 19.05 36.25
CA LEU A 132 -8.00 19.56 37.45
C LEU A 132 -9.45 19.99 37.16
N GLU A 133 -9.67 20.60 36.00
CA GLU A 133 -10.98 21.06 35.54
C GLU A 133 -11.82 19.93 34.90
N LYS A 134 -11.26 18.73 34.73
CA LYS A 134 -11.86 17.58 34.02
C LYS A 134 -12.35 17.94 32.61
N ARG A 135 -11.55 18.71 31.87
CA ARG A 135 -11.86 19.15 30.51
C ARG A 135 -11.24 18.21 29.48
N ALA A 136 -11.88 18.04 28.32
CA ALA A 136 -11.38 17.16 27.27
C ALA A 136 -10.02 17.63 26.70
N PRO A 137 -9.04 16.74 26.44
CA PRO A 137 -9.11 15.27 26.50
C PRO A 137 -8.62 14.69 27.86
N LEU A 138 -9.08 15.23 29.00
CA LEU A 138 -8.90 14.69 30.36
C LEU A 138 -10.23 14.65 31.14
N HIS A 139 -11.36 14.61 30.41
CA HIS A 139 -12.73 14.52 30.96
C HIS A 139 -13.13 13.09 31.32
N LEU A 140 -12.38 12.08 30.85
CA LEU A 140 -12.64 10.67 31.08
C LEU A 140 -11.68 10.07 32.11
N ASP A 141 -12.04 8.94 32.70
CA ASP A 141 -11.21 8.20 33.67
C ASP A 141 -9.98 7.51 33.04
N LYS A 142 -9.70 7.77 31.75
CA LYS A 142 -8.53 7.28 31.01
C LYS A 142 -7.40 8.30 31.10
N ASN A 143 -6.16 7.82 31.19
CA ASN A 143 -4.98 8.68 31.08
C ASN A 143 -4.78 9.13 29.62
N SER A 144 -5.31 10.29 29.29
CA SER A 144 -5.21 10.94 27.97
C SER A 144 -4.32 12.21 28.04
N VAL A 145 -3.28 12.18 28.90
CA VAL A 145 -2.29 13.27 29.03
C VAL A 145 -1.55 13.53 27.71
N ALA A 146 -1.27 12.47 26.95
CA ALA A 146 -0.70 12.53 25.61
C ALA A 146 -1.57 13.38 24.68
N ASP A 147 -2.84 13.01 24.52
CA ASP A 147 -3.84 13.73 23.73
C ASP A 147 -3.99 15.19 24.20
N ALA A 148 -3.95 15.42 25.52
CA ALA A 148 -4.04 16.76 26.09
C ALA A 148 -2.84 17.63 25.69
N LEU A 149 -1.64 17.05 25.73
CA LEU A 149 -0.44 17.76 25.31
C LEU A 149 -0.49 18.14 23.83
N LEU A 150 -1.01 17.26 22.96
CA LEU A 150 -1.15 17.55 21.53
C LEU A 150 -2.04 18.78 21.28
N VAL A 151 -3.18 18.89 21.97
CA VAL A 151 -4.08 20.04 21.76
C VAL A 151 -3.54 21.33 22.37
N GLU A 152 -2.80 21.27 23.49
CA GLU A 152 -2.13 22.46 24.02
C GLU A 152 -1.00 22.94 23.11
N GLN A 153 -0.21 22.02 22.54
CA GLN A 153 0.82 22.36 21.55
C GLN A 153 0.21 22.96 20.28
N TYR A 154 -0.94 22.44 19.83
CA TYR A 154 -1.70 23.04 18.74
C TYR A 154 -2.13 24.48 19.07
N ALA A 155 -2.66 24.71 20.27
CA ALA A 155 -3.08 26.03 20.72
C ALA A 155 -1.90 27.02 20.78
N THR A 156 -0.74 26.60 21.28
CA THR A 156 0.48 27.42 21.27
C THR A 156 0.92 27.75 19.85
N ALA A 157 0.95 26.76 18.94
CA ALA A 157 1.33 26.98 17.55
C ALA A 157 0.39 27.97 16.83
N LEU A 158 -0.91 27.84 17.07
CA LEU A 158 -1.93 28.76 16.55
C LEU A 158 -1.73 30.19 17.09
N GLY A 159 -1.43 30.33 18.38
CA GLY A 159 -1.24 31.63 19.03
C GLY A 159 0.06 32.35 18.67
N ALA A 160 1.11 31.61 18.33
CA ALA A 160 2.39 32.17 17.87
C ALA A 160 2.41 32.53 16.36
N GLY A 161 1.41 32.04 15.62
CA GLY A 161 1.32 32.13 14.17
C GLY A 161 0.81 33.46 13.62
N SER A 162 0.96 33.63 12.29
CA SER A 162 0.26 34.68 11.54
C SER A 162 -1.21 34.30 11.34
N ALA A 163 -2.12 35.29 11.34
CA ALA A 163 -3.52 35.10 10.99
C ALA A 163 -3.74 34.69 9.52
N GLU A 164 -2.74 34.90 8.67
CA GLU A 164 -2.74 34.47 7.25
C GLU A 164 -2.46 32.97 7.10
N ASP A 165 -1.88 32.32 8.11
CA ASP A 165 -1.61 30.88 8.10
C ASP A 165 -2.87 30.10 8.47
N GLN A 166 -3.07 28.98 7.78
CA GLN A 166 -4.14 28.03 8.06
C GLN A 166 -3.57 26.87 8.89
N TYR A 167 -4.26 26.52 9.97
CA TYR A 167 -3.88 25.44 10.89
C TYR A 167 -4.91 24.32 10.82
N VAL A 168 -4.43 23.08 10.79
CA VAL A 168 -5.28 21.90 10.78
C VAL A 168 -4.84 20.98 11.92
N PHE A 169 -5.78 20.62 12.78
CA PHE A 169 -5.63 19.54 13.75
C PHE A 169 -6.43 18.33 13.26
N ALA A 170 -5.75 17.23 12.94
CA ALA A 170 -6.40 16.01 12.47
C ALA A 170 -6.24 14.87 13.49
N THR A 171 -7.35 14.24 13.87
CA THR A 171 -7.36 13.10 14.80
C THR A 171 -8.42 12.07 14.42
N ALA A 172 -8.16 10.79 14.71
CA ALA A 172 -9.16 9.72 14.68
C ALA A 172 -9.71 9.37 16.08
N ASN A 173 -9.21 10.01 17.15
CA ASN A 173 -9.64 9.79 18.54
C ASN A 173 -10.90 10.61 18.87
N TYR A 174 -12.05 10.18 18.36
CA TYR A 174 -13.32 10.86 18.58
C TYR A 174 -13.82 10.83 20.03
N ILE A 175 -13.31 9.90 20.84
CA ILE A 175 -13.69 9.78 22.26
C ILE A 175 -13.19 10.99 23.03
N ASP A 176 -11.96 11.40 22.72
CA ASP A 176 -11.26 12.44 23.46
C ASP A 176 -11.44 13.84 22.82
N PHE A 177 -11.60 13.92 21.50
CA PHE A 177 -11.59 15.21 20.79
C PHE A 177 -12.92 15.62 20.16
N SER A 178 -13.89 14.72 20.00
CA SER A 178 -15.18 15.05 19.37
C SER A 178 -16.30 15.24 20.39
N VAL A 179 -17.39 15.89 19.96
CA VAL A 179 -18.60 16.02 20.77
C VAL A 179 -19.16 14.64 21.18
N PRO A 180 -19.45 14.40 22.48
CA PRO A 180 -19.95 13.11 22.94
C PRO A 180 -21.33 12.79 22.33
N LYS A 181 -21.48 11.58 21.79
CA LYS A 181 -22.73 11.10 21.16
C LYS A 181 -23.30 12.02 20.05
N GLY A 182 -22.44 12.80 19.39
CA GLY A 182 -22.81 13.66 18.26
C GLY A 182 -22.00 13.37 17.00
N ASP A 183 -21.92 14.36 16.12
CA ASP A 183 -21.14 14.28 14.89
C ASP A 183 -19.64 14.30 15.22
N ARG A 184 -18.91 13.23 14.86
CA ARG A 184 -17.47 13.11 15.15
C ARG A 184 -16.63 14.21 14.48
N ARG A 185 -17.16 14.88 13.46
CA ARG A 185 -16.54 16.01 12.77
C ARG A 185 -16.64 17.33 13.54
N GLN A 186 -17.39 17.34 14.65
CA GLN A 186 -17.47 18.51 15.53
C GLN A 186 -16.52 18.31 16.71
N PRO A 187 -15.66 19.30 17.01
CA PRO A 187 -14.77 19.23 18.16
C PRO A 187 -15.58 19.22 19.47
N HIS A 188 -14.98 18.67 20.52
CA HIS A 188 -15.53 18.73 21.88
C HIS A 188 -15.66 20.18 22.35
N ASP A 189 -16.71 20.51 23.12
CA ASP A 189 -17.01 21.87 23.58
C ASP A 189 -15.82 22.53 24.30
N ASP A 190 -15.08 21.75 25.10
CA ASP A 190 -13.88 22.21 25.81
C ASP A 190 -12.72 22.69 24.94
N ILE A 191 -12.69 22.31 23.67
CA ILE A 191 -11.65 22.70 22.70
C ILE A 191 -12.24 23.43 21.49
N ALA A 192 -13.56 23.54 21.36
CA ALA A 192 -14.25 24.16 20.23
C ALA A 192 -13.80 25.61 19.99
N SER A 193 -13.44 26.35 21.06
CA SER A 193 -12.92 27.72 20.94
C SER A 193 -11.62 27.82 20.15
N LEU A 194 -10.80 26.76 20.11
CA LEU A 194 -9.57 26.71 19.29
C LEU A 194 -9.86 26.70 17.79
N PHE A 195 -11.07 26.28 17.40
CA PHE A 195 -11.50 26.13 16.01
C PHE A 195 -12.57 27.16 15.62
N ALA A 196 -12.82 28.17 16.46
CA ALA A 196 -13.79 29.22 16.18
C ALA A 196 -13.28 30.23 15.13
N ALA A 197 -11.97 30.39 15.02
CA ALA A 197 -11.35 31.26 14.03
C ALA A 197 -11.30 30.59 12.65
N PRO A 198 -11.49 31.34 11.54
CA PRO A 198 -11.55 30.78 10.19
C PRO A 198 -10.23 30.15 9.71
N ASN A 199 -9.14 30.39 10.43
CA ASN A 199 -7.81 29.89 10.11
C ASN A 199 -7.41 28.65 10.94
N SER A 200 -8.31 28.09 11.74
CA SER A 200 -8.06 26.89 12.55
C SER A 200 -9.13 25.83 12.30
N HIS A 201 -8.71 24.64 11.86
CA HIS A 201 -9.60 23.60 11.34
C HIS A 201 -9.49 22.32 12.16
N TYR A 202 -10.61 21.85 12.70
CA TYR A 202 -10.73 20.52 13.30
C TYR A 202 -11.08 19.50 12.22
N VAL A 203 -10.31 18.43 12.14
CA VAL A 203 -10.46 17.39 11.12
C VAL A 203 -10.55 16.03 11.79
N TYR A 204 -11.61 15.30 11.43
CA TYR A 204 -11.81 13.93 11.88
C TYR A 204 -11.38 12.93 10.80
N ASP A 205 -10.41 12.09 11.17
CA ASP A 205 -9.90 10.94 10.40
C ASP A 205 -9.29 11.30 9.02
N VAL A 206 -8.83 10.27 8.31
CA VAL A 206 -8.12 10.39 7.03
C VAL A 206 -8.96 11.09 5.95
N ASP A 207 -10.24 10.73 5.82
CA ASP A 207 -11.09 11.29 4.76
C ASP A 207 -11.36 12.79 4.98
N GLY A 208 -11.46 13.21 6.25
CA GLY A 208 -11.53 14.63 6.59
C GLY A 208 -10.24 15.37 6.23
N LEU A 209 -9.08 14.74 6.44
CA LEU A 209 -7.78 15.30 6.07
C LEU A 209 -7.68 15.49 4.56
N VAL A 210 -8.00 14.46 3.78
CA VAL A 210 -7.99 14.53 2.30
C VAL A 210 -8.92 15.65 1.81
N LYS A 211 -10.11 15.75 2.39
CA LYS A 211 -11.06 16.83 2.05
C LYS A 211 -10.46 18.21 2.29
N VAL A 212 -9.88 18.45 3.48
CA VAL A 212 -9.28 19.76 3.80
C VAL A 212 -8.04 20.05 2.95
N LEU A 213 -7.22 19.05 2.63
CA LEU A 213 -6.10 19.21 1.71
C LEU A 213 -6.60 19.65 0.32
N GLY A 214 -7.60 18.97 -0.23
CA GLY A 214 -8.22 19.35 -1.51
C GLY A 214 -8.84 20.75 -1.48
N GLU A 215 -9.55 21.12 -0.41
CA GLU A 215 -10.16 22.45 -0.27
C GLU A 215 -9.13 23.58 -0.14
N LYS A 216 -8.02 23.35 0.56
CA LYS A 216 -7.02 24.39 0.88
C LYS A 216 -5.90 24.51 -0.14
N LEU A 217 -5.56 23.42 -0.81
CA LEU A 217 -4.44 23.36 -1.77
C LEU A 217 -4.94 23.26 -3.22
N GLY A 218 -6.18 22.80 -3.44
CA GLY A 218 -6.76 22.71 -4.78
C GLY A 218 -5.95 21.79 -5.69
N SER A 219 -5.65 22.26 -6.90
CA SER A 219 -4.89 21.51 -7.91
C SER A 219 -3.52 21.08 -7.41
N ASP A 220 -2.88 21.86 -6.53
CA ASP A 220 -1.57 21.50 -5.98
C ASP A 220 -1.57 20.15 -5.24
N TYR A 221 -2.69 19.77 -4.63
CA TYR A 221 -2.85 18.47 -3.99
C TYR A 221 -3.49 17.45 -4.93
N LEU A 222 -4.54 17.86 -5.65
CA LEU A 222 -5.32 16.97 -6.50
C LEU A 222 -4.48 16.41 -7.66
N ASP A 223 -3.68 17.23 -8.33
CA ASP A 223 -2.86 16.80 -9.46
C ASP A 223 -1.80 15.77 -9.01
N GLU A 224 -1.17 15.99 -7.86
CA GLU A 224 -0.18 15.06 -7.27
C GLU A 224 -0.84 13.74 -6.83
N ALA A 225 -2.04 13.81 -6.25
CA ALA A 225 -2.79 12.62 -5.84
C ALA A 225 -3.24 11.78 -7.05
N ASP A 226 -3.76 12.45 -8.09
CA ASP A 226 -4.19 11.84 -9.36
C ASP A 226 -3.00 11.23 -10.11
N GLU A 227 -1.82 11.87 -10.11
CA GLU A 227 -0.61 11.31 -10.72
C GLU A 227 -0.18 10.02 -10.03
N VAL A 228 -0.23 9.98 -8.69
CA VAL A 228 0.08 8.77 -7.93
C VAL A 228 -0.93 7.67 -8.22
N GLU A 229 -2.22 7.98 -8.24
CA GLU A 229 -3.25 7.03 -8.64
C GLU A 229 -3.00 6.48 -10.05
N PHE A 230 -2.71 7.36 -11.01
CA PHE A 230 -2.40 6.98 -12.38
C PHE A 230 -1.19 6.05 -12.46
N ILE A 231 -0.08 6.37 -11.80
CA ILE A 231 1.12 5.52 -11.79
C ILE A 231 0.82 4.16 -11.16
N GLN A 232 0.02 4.13 -10.08
CA GLN A 232 -0.35 2.91 -9.40
C GLN A 232 -1.26 2.01 -10.23
N ASN A 233 -2.19 2.61 -10.97
CA ASN A 233 -3.11 1.90 -11.86
C ASN A 233 -2.43 1.50 -13.18
N ALA A 234 -1.49 2.31 -13.69
CA ALA A 234 -0.70 1.98 -14.88
C ALA A 234 0.32 0.85 -14.63
N SER A 235 0.71 0.65 -13.36
CA SER A 235 1.61 -0.41 -12.92
C SER A 235 0.85 -1.66 -12.45
N GLU A 236 -0.19 -2.07 -13.18
CA GLU A 236 -0.84 -3.35 -12.93
C GLU A 236 0.16 -4.48 -13.17
N THR A 237 0.51 -5.18 -12.08
CA THR A 237 1.23 -6.45 -12.15
C THR A 237 0.46 -7.43 -13.02
N ARG A 238 1.16 -8.23 -13.83
CA ARG A 238 0.53 -9.34 -14.57
C ARG A 238 -0.28 -10.23 -13.62
N SER A 239 -1.47 -10.65 -14.03
CA SER A 239 -2.26 -11.61 -13.26
C SER A 239 -1.54 -12.96 -13.20
N LEU A 240 -1.86 -13.83 -12.23
CA LEU A 240 -1.32 -15.19 -12.23
C LEU A 240 -1.73 -15.94 -13.52
N ALA A 241 -2.95 -15.74 -14.02
CA ALA A 241 -3.38 -16.36 -15.27
C ALA A 241 -2.52 -15.90 -16.45
N ASP A 242 -2.18 -14.62 -16.54
CA ASP A 242 -1.27 -14.13 -17.58
C ASP A 242 0.12 -14.77 -17.44
N ILE A 243 0.63 -14.88 -16.21
CA ILE A 243 1.94 -15.50 -15.91
C ILE A 243 1.93 -16.98 -16.27
N LEU A 244 0.90 -17.74 -15.88
CA LEU A 244 0.75 -19.16 -16.19
C LEU A 244 0.54 -19.40 -17.69
N THR A 245 -0.24 -18.56 -18.35
CA THR A 245 -0.45 -18.63 -19.81
C THR A 245 0.87 -18.42 -20.54
N ALA A 246 1.64 -17.40 -20.13
CA ALA A 246 2.97 -17.15 -20.68
C ALA A 246 3.96 -18.29 -20.36
N GLU A 247 3.95 -18.84 -19.14
CA GLU A 247 4.80 -19.97 -18.76
C GLU A 247 4.51 -21.19 -19.63
N HIS A 248 3.24 -21.51 -19.83
CA HIS A 248 2.81 -22.63 -20.67
C HIS A 248 3.20 -22.43 -22.14
N GLU A 249 3.08 -21.20 -22.66
CA GLU A 249 3.57 -20.88 -24.00
C GLU A 249 5.07 -21.16 -24.14
N PHE A 250 5.89 -20.65 -23.22
CA PHE A 250 7.34 -20.86 -23.31
C PHE A 250 7.73 -22.31 -23.00
N PHE A 251 6.98 -23.02 -22.17
CA PHE A 251 7.10 -24.47 -21.98
C PHE A 251 6.94 -25.21 -23.32
N ASP A 252 5.81 -24.99 -24.00
CA ASP A 252 5.49 -25.66 -25.27
C ASP A 252 6.54 -25.35 -26.34
N LYS A 253 6.98 -24.09 -26.43
CA LYS A 253 8.01 -23.66 -27.39
C LYS A 253 9.39 -24.28 -27.12
N VAL A 254 9.82 -24.29 -25.86
CA VAL A 254 11.10 -24.90 -25.46
C VAL A 254 11.05 -26.42 -25.64
N TRP A 255 9.95 -27.06 -25.23
CA TRP A 255 9.72 -28.49 -25.45
C TRP A 255 9.79 -28.85 -26.94
N TYR A 256 9.09 -28.09 -27.79
CA TYR A 256 9.09 -28.30 -29.23
C TYR A 256 10.50 -28.24 -29.80
N GLY A 257 11.23 -27.15 -29.55
CA GLY A 257 12.60 -27.00 -30.06
C GLY A 257 13.53 -28.12 -29.61
N ARG A 258 13.44 -28.53 -28.33
CA ARG A 258 14.23 -29.67 -27.80
C ARG A 258 13.85 -30.98 -28.44
N SER A 259 12.56 -31.20 -28.69
CA SER A 259 12.08 -32.42 -29.33
C SER A 259 12.66 -32.54 -30.74
N VAL A 260 12.69 -31.45 -31.52
CA VAL A 260 13.24 -31.41 -32.88
C VAL A 260 14.75 -31.63 -32.85
N ILE A 261 15.48 -30.85 -32.05
CA ILE A 261 16.93 -30.97 -31.91
C ILE A 261 17.35 -32.37 -31.48
N ARG A 262 16.62 -32.99 -30.53
CA ARG A 262 16.91 -34.33 -30.05
C ARG A 262 16.74 -35.39 -31.14
N GLU A 263 15.73 -35.26 -31.98
CA GLU A 263 15.53 -36.15 -33.12
C GLU A 263 16.64 -35.99 -34.17
N GLU A 264 17.06 -34.76 -34.46
CA GLU A 264 18.15 -34.48 -35.40
C GLU A 264 19.52 -34.98 -34.91
N LEU A 265 19.83 -34.79 -33.62
CA LEU A 265 21.11 -35.20 -33.03
C LEU A 265 21.20 -36.69 -32.72
N HIS A 266 20.06 -37.37 -32.51
CA HIS A 266 19.98 -38.78 -32.12
C HIS A 266 18.92 -39.56 -32.92
N PRO A 267 19.03 -39.62 -34.26
CA PRO A 267 18.05 -40.29 -35.11
C PRO A 267 17.92 -41.79 -34.80
N GLU A 268 19.01 -42.43 -34.36
CA GLU A 268 19.05 -43.84 -33.95
C GLU A 268 18.15 -44.09 -32.74
N LYS A 269 18.24 -43.25 -31.69
CA LYS A 269 17.40 -43.37 -30.50
C LYS A 269 15.95 -43.07 -30.81
N HIS A 270 15.69 -42.14 -31.72
CA HIS A 270 14.33 -41.85 -32.17
C HIS A 270 13.71 -43.06 -32.89
N SER A 271 14.48 -43.71 -33.78
CA SER A 271 14.03 -44.90 -34.51
C SER A 271 13.64 -46.07 -33.60
N GLU A 272 14.31 -46.21 -32.45
CA GLU A 272 14.08 -47.27 -31.46
C GLU A 272 12.85 -47.02 -30.58
N LEU A 273 12.25 -45.82 -30.62
CA LEU A 273 11.05 -45.53 -29.82
C LEU A 273 9.84 -46.36 -30.28
N PRO A 274 8.99 -46.82 -29.34
CA PRO A 274 7.72 -47.46 -29.68
C PRO A 274 6.85 -46.54 -30.54
N GLU A 275 6.11 -47.13 -31.49
CA GLU A 275 5.30 -46.36 -32.44
C GLU A 275 4.27 -45.45 -31.75
N SER A 276 3.64 -45.92 -30.67
CA SER A 276 2.69 -45.14 -29.88
C SER A 276 3.31 -43.87 -29.27
N ILE A 277 4.61 -43.89 -28.96
CA ILE A 277 5.34 -42.73 -28.43
C ILE A 277 5.66 -41.74 -29.54
N LYS A 278 6.04 -42.24 -30.73
CA LYS A 278 6.27 -41.40 -31.92
C LYS A 278 4.98 -40.70 -32.34
N GLU A 279 3.88 -41.43 -32.42
CA GLU A 279 2.56 -40.88 -32.72
C GLU A 279 2.16 -39.78 -31.73
N GLY A 280 2.35 -40.02 -30.42
CA GLY A 280 2.08 -39.04 -29.38
C GLY A 280 2.95 -37.78 -29.50
N MET A 281 4.25 -37.94 -29.75
CA MET A 281 5.18 -36.82 -29.94
C MET A 281 4.81 -35.98 -31.16
N MET A 282 4.49 -36.63 -32.30
CA MET A 282 4.09 -35.94 -33.53
C MET A 282 2.76 -35.21 -33.37
N ALA A 283 1.79 -35.80 -32.68
CA ALA A 283 0.52 -35.15 -32.36
C ALA A 283 0.74 -33.91 -31.47
N ALA A 284 1.63 -34.01 -30.47
CA ALA A 284 1.98 -32.90 -29.60
C ALA A 284 2.72 -31.77 -30.34
N ARG A 285 3.67 -32.08 -31.22
CA ARG A 285 4.33 -31.08 -32.08
C ARG A 285 3.33 -30.36 -32.97
N LYS A 286 2.45 -31.11 -33.64
CA LYS A 286 1.41 -30.54 -34.49
C LYS A 286 0.49 -29.60 -33.70
N ARG A 287 0.08 -29.98 -32.48
CA ARG A 287 -0.70 -29.09 -31.60
C ARG A 287 0.03 -27.77 -31.34
N VAL A 288 1.32 -27.82 -31.05
CA VAL A 288 2.14 -26.61 -30.78
C VAL A 288 2.29 -25.76 -32.05
N GLU A 289 2.54 -26.38 -33.21
CA GLU A 289 2.56 -25.71 -34.52
C GLU A 289 1.23 -25.01 -34.84
N ASP A 290 0.11 -25.70 -34.63
CA ASP A 290 -1.24 -25.17 -34.87
C ASP A 290 -1.59 -24.02 -33.90
N THR A 291 -1.06 -24.06 -32.67
CA THR A 291 -1.37 -23.07 -31.62
C THR A 291 -0.57 -21.77 -31.77
N TYR A 292 0.73 -21.87 -32.06
CA TYR A 292 1.64 -20.72 -32.02
C TYR A 292 2.14 -20.28 -33.41
N GLY A 293 1.95 -21.11 -34.44
CA GLY A 293 2.51 -20.89 -35.77
C GLY A 293 4.00 -21.18 -35.84
N LEU A 294 4.43 -21.85 -36.92
CA LEU A 294 5.82 -22.27 -37.15
C LEU A 294 6.84 -21.13 -37.06
N GLU A 295 6.45 -19.92 -37.45
CA GLU A 295 7.30 -18.72 -37.43
C GLU A 295 7.60 -18.18 -36.01
N SER A 296 6.87 -18.64 -34.99
CA SER A 296 7.16 -18.31 -33.59
C SER A 296 7.83 -19.46 -32.81
N LEU A 297 8.15 -20.57 -33.50
CA LEU A 297 8.76 -21.76 -32.93
C LEU A 297 10.26 -21.85 -33.25
N PRO A 298 11.08 -22.33 -32.30
CA PRO A 298 12.50 -22.57 -32.52
C PRO A 298 12.77 -23.80 -33.43
N PRO A 299 13.97 -23.92 -34.05
CA PRO A 299 15.15 -23.07 -33.87
C PRO A 299 15.21 -21.94 -34.90
N VAL A 300 15.16 -20.70 -34.41
CA VAL A 300 15.25 -19.50 -35.24
C VAL A 300 16.70 -18.98 -35.25
N ASP A 301 17.29 -18.77 -34.07
CA ASP A 301 18.73 -18.57 -33.84
C ASP A 301 19.13 -18.79 -32.36
N ASP A 302 20.44 -18.79 -32.06
CA ASP A 302 20.99 -19.02 -30.71
C ASP A 302 20.53 -17.96 -29.69
N TRP A 303 20.33 -16.72 -30.12
CA TRP A 303 19.92 -15.63 -29.24
C TRP A 303 18.45 -15.79 -28.83
N GLU A 304 17.56 -16.01 -29.80
CA GLU A 304 16.13 -16.24 -29.56
C GLU A 304 15.91 -17.50 -28.72
N TRP A 305 16.69 -18.56 -28.98
CA TRP A 305 16.66 -19.78 -28.20
C TRP A 305 17.05 -19.54 -26.74
N GLY A 306 18.15 -18.81 -26.49
CA GLY A 306 18.56 -18.41 -25.14
C GLY A 306 17.54 -17.48 -24.47
N PHE A 307 16.94 -16.56 -25.22
CA PHE A 307 15.94 -15.64 -24.72
C PHE A 307 14.65 -16.35 -24.30
N MET A 308 14.19 -17.36 -25.05
CA MET A 308 13.04 -18.20 -24.67
C MET A 308 13.30 -18.98 -23.36
N HIS A 309 14.49 -19.56 -23.20
CA HIS A 309 14.88 -20.22 -21.94
C HIS A 309 14.92 -19.23 -20.78
N GLY A 310 15.47 -18.03 -21.00
CA GLY A 310 15.49 -16.98 -19.99
C GLY A 310 14.09 -16.56 -19.55
N LYS A 311 13.15 -16.38 -20.50
CA LYS A 311 11.75 -16.09 -20.19
C LYS A 311 11.07 -17.21 -19.39
N LEU A 312 11.25 -18.47 -19.80
CA LEU A 312 10.70 -19.62 -19.07
C LEU A 312 11.26 -19.69 -17.65
N SER A 313 12.58 -19.55 -17.48
CA SER A 313 13.22 -19.57 -16.15
C SER A 313 12.72 -18.43 -15.27
N ALA A 314 12.58 -17.21 -15.81
CA ALA A 314 12.07 -16.08 -15.04
C ALA A 314 10.62 -16.28 -14.60
N LEU A 315 9.76 -16.80 -15.48
CA LEU A 315 8.36 -17.10 -15.15
C LEU A 315 8.25 -18.19 -14.09
N ARG A 316 9.03 -19.27 -14.20
CA ARG A 316 9.08 -20.34 -13.20
C ARG A 316 9.63 -19.90 -11.86
N TRP A 317 10.65 -19.05 -11.86
CA TRP A 317 11.18 -18.46 -10.63
C TRP A 317 10.13 -17.60 -9.91
N VAL A 318 9.36 -16.79 -10.65
CA VAL A 318 8.23 -16.03 -10.11
C VAL A 318 7.12 -16.95 -9.55
N LEU A 319 6.94 -18.14 -10.13
CA LEU A 319 6.00 -19.17 -9.66
C LEU A 319 6.55 -19.99 -8.47
N GLY A 320 7.81 -19.80 -8.08
CA GLY A 320 8.43 -20.41 -6.90
C GLY A 320 9.42 -21.54 -7.17
N GLU A 321 9.76 -21.81 -8.43
CA GLU A 321 10.81 -22.76 -8.80
C GLU A 321 12.22 -22.13 -8.67
N GLU A 322 13.26 -22.96 -8.62
CA GLU A 322 14.64 -22.47 -8.61
C GLU A 322 15.10 -21.97 -9.98
N TRP A 323 16.13 -21.12 -9.99
CA TRP A 323 16.81 -20.75 -11.23
C TRP A 323 17.30 -22.01 -11.96
N ASP A 324 17.30 -21.95 -13.29
CA ASP A 324 17.66 -23.08 -14.17
C ASP A 324 16.70 -24.28 -14.16
N PHE A 325 15.57 -24.22 -13.45
CA PHE A 325 14.51 -25.24 -13.57
C PHE A 325 13.81 -25.14 -14.93
N LEU A 326 14.41 -25.78 -15.94
CA LEU A 326 14.02 -25.70 -17.34
C LEU A 326 13.54 -27.04 -17.88
N ASP A 327 13.15 -27.99 -17.04
CA ASP A 327 12.61 -29.28 -17.49
C ASP A 327 11.29 -29.09 -18.24
N THR A 328 11.19 -29.74 -19.40
CA THR A 328 10.05 -29.65 -20.33
C THR A 328 9.71 -31.01 -20.90
#